data_AF-X1SKQ8-F1
#
_entry.id   AF-X1SKQ8-F1
#
_cell.length_a   1.000
_cell.length_b   1.000
_cell.length_c   1.000
_cell.angle_alpha   90.00
_cell.angle_beta   90.00
_cell.angle_gamma   90.00
#
_symmetry.space_group_name_H-M   'P 1'
#
loop_
_entity.id
_entity.type
_entity.pdbx_description
1 polymer ?
#
loop_
_entity_poly.entity_id
_entity_poly.type
_entity_poly.pdbx_seq_one_letter_code
_entity_poly.pdbx_strand_id
1 'polypeptide(L)'
;TPEMLGEEEVDIRKYAAEVGSAIATGASPIGEAAAVGAELDITVSDMGLGVDYVETFVVVMDGTHGIILIEKAAYEDYDPATDEYAFPNPYGWCDDGSSPWNRTEDIITGAQLTYLLSEFDSNIYPTNTEIFGEPLGRGDEGQKVWILIHNIRGDSYYDMENYTSYIAGYFSASEDAENNKNMMHIDSYDWEQYC
;
A
#
# COMPACT_ATOMS: atom_id res chain seq x y z
N THR A 1 6.10 -21.04 1.23
CA THR A 1 5.28 -22.16 0.71
C THR A 1 3.82 -21.87 1.02
N PRO A 2 2.82 -22.64 0.55
CA PRO A 2 1.44 -22.52 1.05
C PRO A 2 1.34 -22.59 2.59
N GLU A 3 2.38 -23.10 3.25
CA GLU A 3 2.52 -23.17 4.71
C GLU A 3 2.97 -21.85 5.37
N MET A 4 3.20 -20.78 4.59
CA MET A 4 3.48 -19.43 5.12
C MET A 4 2.25 -18.51 5.11
N LEU A 5 1.09 -19.01 4.68
CA LEU A 5 -0.17 -18.27 4.64
C LEU A 5 -0.99 -18.65 5.87
N GLY A 6 -1.61 -17.67 6.54
CA GLY A 6 -2.51 -17.93 7.67
C GLY A 6 -3.69 -18.82 7.25
N GLU A 7 -4.26 -19.59 8.18
CA GLU A 7 -5.38 -20.51 7.88
C GLU A 7 -6.57 -19.79 7.25
N GLU A 8 -6.86 -18.56 7.70
CA GLU A 8 -7.91 -17.70 7.11
C GLU A 8 -7.63 -17.30 5.66
N GLU A 9 -6.37 -17.02 5.33
CA GLU A 9 -5.98 -16.65 3.97
C GLU A 9 -6.13 -17.83 3.00
N VAL A 10 -5.82 -19.05 3.45
CA VAL A 10 -6.01 -20.27 2.66
C VAL A 10 -7.50 -20.52 2.38
N ASP A 11 -8.35 -20.32 3.37
CA ASP A 11 -9.78 -20.59 3.25
C ASP A 11 -10.51 -19.51 2.43
N ILE A 12 -10.14 -18.24 2.59
CA ILE A 12 -10.62 -17.15 1.72
C ILE A 12 -10.20 -17.39 0.26
N ARG A 13 -8.96 -17.84 0.00
CA ARG A 13 -8.50 -18.13 -1.36
C ARG A 13 -9.27 -19.28 -2.01
N LYS A 14 -9.58 -20.35 -1.26
CA LYS A 14 -10.42 -21.46 -1.78
C LYS A 14 -11.83 -20.99 -2.10
N TYR A 15 -12.43 -20.22 -1.19
CA TYR A 15 -13.79 -19.72 -1.38
C TYR A 15 -13.85 -18.70 -2.54
N ALA A 16 -12.88 -17.79 -2.63
CA ALA A 16 -12.72 -16.85 -3.75
C ALA A 16 -12.55 -17.54 -5.10
N ALA A 17 -11.86 -18.68 -5.16
CA ALA A 17 -11.74 -19.47 -6.37
C ALA A 17 -13.06 -20.11 -6.82
N GLU A 18 -13.99 -20.38 -5.89
CA GLU A 18 -15.28 -21.01 -6.16
C GLU A 18 -16.37 -19.99 -6.55
N VAL A 19 -16.46 -18.87 -5.82
CA VAL A 19 -17.57 -17.92 -5.96
C VAL A 19 -17.16 -16.58 -6.57
N GLY A 20 -15.88 -16.40 -6.87
CA GLY A 20 -15.31 -15.10 -7.19
C GLY A 20 -15.00 -14.31 -5.91
N SER A 21 -13.86 -13.64 -5.91
CA SER A 21 -13.30 -12.94 -4.75
C SER A 21 -14.28 -11.96 -4.09
N ALA A 22 -15.03 -11.19 -4.88
CA ALA A 22 -16.00 -10.22 -4.39
C ALA A 22 -17.18 -10.85 -3.61
N ILE A 23 -17.65 -12.04 -4.02
CA ILE A 23 -18.70 -12.77 -3.29
C ILE A 23 -18.12 -13.46 -2.05
N ALA A 24 -16.85 -13.87 -2.13
CA ALA A 24 -16.20 -14.62 -1.07
C ALA A 24 -15.93 -13.78 0.19
N THR A 25 -15.62 -12.50 0.02
CA THR A 25 -15.28 -11.57 1.11
C THR A 25 -16.42 -10.63 1.50
N GLY A 26 -17.56 -10.67 0.80
CA GLY A 26 -18.65 -9.71 1.00
C GLY A 26 -18.25 -8.29 0.58
N ALA A 27 -17.40 -8.20 -0.47
CA ALA A 27 -16.74 -6.98 -0.91
C ALA A 27 -17.69 -5.77 -1.02
N SER A 28 -17.18 -4.62 -0.55
CA SER A 28 -17.79 -3.32 -0.79
C SER A 28 -17.91 -3.07 -2.30
N PRO A 29 -18.96 -2.39 -2.81
CA PRO A 29 -19.18 -2.16 -4.23
C PRO A 29 -18.21 -1.13 -4.82
N ILE A 30 -16.93 -1.15 -4.46
CA ILE A 30 -15.85 -0.43 -5.15
C ILE A 30 -15.65 -1.11 -6.51
N GLY A 31 -16.68 -0.98 -7.34
CA GLY A 31 -16.71 -1.31 -8.75
C GLY A 31 -16.31 -0.09 -9.56
N GLU A 32 -16.69 1.12 -9.13
CA GLU A 32 -16.32 2.33 -9.83
C GLU A 32 -14.80 2.53 -9.87
N ALA A 33 -14.34 3.20 -10.94
CA ALA A 33 -12.96 3.62 -11.05
C ALA A 33 -12.67 4.75 -10.08
N ALA A 34 -11.58 4.61 -9.33
CA ALA A 34 -11.12 5.59 -8.38
C ALA A 34 -10.56 6.81 -9.13
N ALA A 35 -11.18 7.96 -8.90
CA ALA A 35 -10.72 9.23 -9.46
C ALA A 35 -9.67 9.86 -8.54
N VAL A 36 -8.73 10.63 -9.11
CA VAL A 36 -7.81 11.45 -8.32
C VAL A 36 -8.58 12.34 -7.34
N GLY A 37 -8.19 12.31 -6.07
CA GLY A 37 -8.87 12.96 -4.94
C GLY A 37 -9.96 12.13 -4.29
N ALA A 38 -10.26 10.91 -4.75
CA ALA A 38 -11.18 10.01 -4.06
C ALA A 38 -10.56 9.47 -2.77
N GLU A 39 -11.37 9.41 -1.72
CA GLU A 39 -11.02 8.79 -0.44
C GLU A 39 -11.59 7.37 -0.36
N LEU A 40 -10.79 6.43 0.13
CA LEU A 40 -11.11 5.00 0.16
C LEU A 40 -10.68 4.41 1.50
N ASP A 41 -11.62 3.80 2.23
CA ASP A 41 -11.32 3.08 3.45
C ASP A 41 -10.94 1.64 3.11
N ILE A 42 -9.73 1.23 3.52
CA ILE A 42 -9.15 -0.07 3.20
C ILE A 42 -8.71 -0.73 4.51
N THR A 43 -9.16 -1.97 4.73
CA THR A 43 -8.64 -2.81 5.81
C THR A 43 -7.21 -3.22 5.48
N VAL A 44 -6.25 -2.90 6.35
CA VAL A 44 -4.81 -3.20 6.20
C VAL A 44 -4.27 -3.93 7.43
N SER A 45 -3.19 -4.67 7.24
CA SER A 45 -2.57 -5.49 8.29
C SER A 45 -1.62 -4.67 9.18
N ASP A 46 -1.78 -4.76 10.49
CA ASP A 46 -0.76 -4.43 11.48
C ASP A 46 0.00 -5.70 11.86
N MET A 47 1.18 -5.87 11.27
CA MET A 47 2.01 -7.06 11.44
C MET A 47 2.79 -7.05 12.77
N GLY A 48 2.99 -5.88 13.38
CA GLY A 48 3.65 -5.77 14.69
C GLY A 48 2.74 -6.19 15.84
N LEU A 49 1.44 -5.89 15.74
CA LEU A 49 0.44 -6.28 16.75
C LEU A 49 -0.39 -7.51 16.36
N GLY A 50 -0.31 -7.95 15.10
CA GLY A 50 -1.06 -9.09 14.57
C GLY A 50 -2.57 -8.83 14.52
N VAL A 51 -2.96 -7.61 14.15
CA VAL A 51 -4.37 -7.19 14.03
C VAL A 51 -4.60 -6.44 12.73
N ASP A 52 -5.84 -6.38 12.27
CA ASP A 52 -6.21 -5.54 11.12
C ASP A 52 -6.83 -4.23 11.59
N TYR A 53 -6.62 -3.17 10.82
CA TYR A 53 -7.24 -1.86 11.03
C TYR A 53 -7.67 -1.22 9.72
N VAL A 54 -8.59 -0.28 9.78
CA VAL A 54 -8.99 0.50 8.61
C VAL A 54 -8.06 1.71 8.49
N GLU A 55 -7.45 1.86 7.32
CA GLU A 55 -6.70 3.04 6.91
C GLU A 55 -7.46 3.73 5.78
N THR A 56 -7.50 5.07 5.82
CA THR A 56 -8.12 5.85 4.74
C THR A 56 -7.04 6.28 3.77
N PHE A 57 -7.20 5.94 2.51
CA PHE A 57 -6.30 6.31 1.42
C PHE A 57 -6.91 7.36 0.50
N VAL A 58 -6.08 8.21 -0.09
CA VAL A 58 -6.47 9.19 -1.10
C VAL A 58 -5.76 8.92 -2.41
N VAL A 59 -6.50 8.87 -3.51
CA VAL A 59 -5.94 8.70 -4.85
C VAL A 59 -5.20 9.97 -5.27
N VAL A 60 -3.91 9.87 -5.57
CA VAL A 60 -3.08 11.02 -5.95
C VAL A 60 -2.65 10.99 -7.42
N MET A 61 -2.55 9.80 -8.04
CA MET A 61 -2.18 9.67 -9.45
C MET A 61 -2.89 8.50 -10.11
N ASP A 62 -3.27 8.67 -11.38
CA ASP A 62 -3.88 7.64 -12.22
C ASP A 62 -3.04 7.44 -13.50
N GLY A 63 -2.44 6.26 -13.62
CA GLY A 63 -1.56 5.87 -14.72
C GLY A 63 -2.24 4.98 -15.77
N THR A 64 -1.42 4.35 -16.61
CA THR A 64 -1.90 3.39 -17.61
C THR A 64 -2.25 2.05 -16.96
N HIS A 65 -1.38 1.57 -16.07
CA HIS A 65 -1.51 0.29 -15.36
C HIS A 65 -1.50 0.46 -13.84
N GLY A 66 -0.83 1.49 -13.31
CA GLY A 66 -0.82 1.81 -11.87
C GLY A 66 -1.82 2.90 -11.48
N ILE A 67 -2.28 2.86 -10.24
CA ILE A 67 -2.96 3.97 -9.55
C ILE A 67 -2.25 4.15 -8.21
N ILE A 68 -1.80 5.37 -7.89
CA ILE A 68 -1.14 5.64 -6.61
C ILE A 68 -2.15 6.21 -5.63
N LEU A 69 -2.18 5.61 -4.45
CA LEU A 69 -2.91 6.09 -3.29
C LEU A 69 -1.96 6.26 -2.11
N ILE A 70 -2.14 7.31 -1.32
CA ILE A 70 -1.36 7.56 -0.10
C ILE A 70 -2.28 7.62 1.11
N GLU A 71 -1.78 7.31 2.31
CA GLU A 71 -2.57 7.48 3.54
C GLU A 71 -3.08 8.93 3.67
N LYS A 72 -4.30 9.09 4.20
CA LYS A 72 -4.97 10.38 4.27
C LYS A 72 -4.20 11.40 5.11
N ALA A 73 -3.54 10.96 6.17
CA ALA A 73 -2.71 11.82 7.00
C ALA A 73 -1.62 12.51 6.16
N ALA A 74 -0.95 11.76 5.29
CA ALA A 74 0.06 12.31 4.39
C ALA A 74 -0.52 13.21 3.31
N TYR A 75 -1.70 12.87 2.76
CA TYR A 75 -2.40 13.72 1.81
C TYR A 75 -2.78 15.08 2.41
N GLU A 76 -3.22 15.10 3.67
CA GLU A 76 -3.58 16.33 4.39
C GLU A 76 -2.36 17.17 4.76
N ASP A 77 -1.18 16.55 4.90
CA ASP A 77 0.10 17.20 5.20
C ASP A 77 0.96 17.42 3.94
N TYR A 78 0.33 17.86 2.86
CA TYR A 78 0.99 18.23 1.61
C TYR A 78 1.54 19.66 1.66
N ASP A 79 2.85 19.82 1.44
CA ASP A 79 3.49 21.14 1.24
C ASP A 79 3.57 21.49 -0.26
N PRO A 80 2.77 22.44 -0.76
CA PRO A 80 2.80 22.85 -2.16
C PRO A 80 4.06 23.67 -2.54
N ALA A 81 4.85 24.14 -1.57
CA ALA A 81 6.07 24.89 -1.82
C ALA A 81 7.24 23.98 -2.19
N THR A 82 7.31 22.81 -1.57
CA THR A 82 8.35 21.78 -1.83
C THR A 82 7.84 20.60 -2.66
N ASP A 83 6.53 20.49 -2.87
CA ASP A 83 5.86 19.36 -3.53
C ASP A 83 6.09 18.04 -2.77
N GLU A 84 5.91 18.08 -1.45
CA GLU A 84 6.19 16.99 -0.50
C GLU A 84 4.93 16.58 0.26
N TYR A 85 4.78 15.27 0.50
CA TYR A 85 3.80 14.69 1.40
C TYR A 85 4.53 14.17 2.64
N ALA A 86 4.10 14.62 3.82
CA ALA A 86 4.67 14.18 5.10
C ALA A 86 3.80 13.08 5.73
N PHE A 87 4.37 11.88 5.88
CA PHE A 87 3.73 10.71 6.48
C PHE A 87 4.04 10.69 7.98
N PRO A 88 3.11 11.08 8.86
CA PRO A 88 3.41 11.22 10.29
C PRO A 88 3.69 9.87 10.93
N ASN A 89 4.80 9.78 11.66
CA ASN A 89 5.17 8.61 12.45
C ASN A 89 5.05 8.91 13.95
N PRO A 90 3.90 8.61 14.59
CA PRO A 90 3.67 8.96 16.00
C PRO A 90 4.54 8.17 17.00
N TYR A 91 5.12 7.04 16.58
CA TYR A 91 6.07 6.25 17.38
C TYR A 91 7.52 6.61 17.08
N GLY A 92 7.74 7.46 16.09
CA GLY A 92 9.02 8.03 15.72
C GLY A 92 9.56 9.02 16.74
N TRP A 93 10.88 9.13 16.79
CA TRP A 93 11.59 10.17 17.54
C TRP A 93 12.62 10.83 16.62
N CYS A 94 12.90 12.13 16.81
CA CYS A 94 13.90 12.83 16.00
C CYS A 94 15.28 12.20 16.23
N ASP A 95 16.02 11.93 15.15
CA ASP A 95 17.31 11.22 15.24
C ASP A 95 18.25 11.88 16.27
N ASP A 96 18.56 11.14 17.33
CA ASP A 96 19.57 11.50 18.34
C ASP A 96 20.88 10.70 18.16
N GLY A 97 20.98 9.94 17.06
CA GLY A 97 22.08 9.04 16.73
C GLY A 97 21.95 7.63 17.35
N SER A 98 20.86 7.31 18.04
CA SER A 98 20.63 5.98 18.63
C SER A 98 20.18 4.92 17.63
N SER A 99 19.50 5.31 16.55
CA SER A 99 19.06 4.40 15.50
C SER A 99 18.99 5.10 14.14
N PRO A 100 19.51 4.50 13.06
CA PRO A 100 19.38 5.06 11.71
C PRO A 100 17.93 5.03 11.19
N TRP A 101 17.01 4.42 11.94
CA TRP A 101 15.59 4.29 11.61
C TRP A 101 14.72 5.38 12.27
N ASN A 102 15.29 6.22 13.14
CA ASN A 102 14.54 7.21 13.93
C ASN A 102 14.16 8.46 13.12
N ARG A 103 12.86 8.74 13.02
CA ARG A 103 12.30 10.00 12.52
C ARG A 103 10.84 10.14 12.91
N THR A 104 10.36 11.36 13.05
CA THR A 104 8.96 11.67 13.38
C THR A 104 8.02 11.66 12.18
N GLU A 105 8.55 11.65 10.96
CA GLU A 105 7.80 11.64 9.71
C GLU A 105 8.64 11.06 8.57
N ASP A 106 7.97 10.56 7.52
CA ASP A 106 8.56 10.22 6.23
C ASP A 106 8.17 11.24 5.18
N ILE A 107 9.08 11.61 4.28
CA ILE A 107 8.79 12.55 3.20
C ILE A 107 8.83 11.83 1.86
N ILE A 108 7.77 12.04 1.07
CA ILE A 108 7.71 11.62 -0.33
C ILE A 108 7.31 12.79 -1.20
N THR A 109 8.13 13.11 -2.20
CA THR A 109 7.88 14.17 -3.17
C THR A 109 6.92 13.72 -4.28
N GLY A 110 6.18 14.66 -4.86
CA GLY A 110 5.38 14.42 -6.07
C GLY A 110 6.24 13.92 -7.25
N ALA A 111 7.50 14.34 -7.32
CA ALA A 111 8.47 13.83 -8.31
C ALA A 111 8.79 12.34 -8.11
N GLN A 112 8.96 11.88 -6.87
CA GLN A 112 9.18 10.46 -6.56
C GLN A 112 7.94 9.62 -6.88
N LEU A 113 6.73 10.10 -6.55
CA LEU A 113 5.49 9.42 -6.92
C LEU A 113 5.33 9.32 -8.44
N THR A 114 5.64 10.40 -9.15
CA THR A 114 5.61 10.42 -10.63
C THR A 114 6.62 9.42 -11.21
N TYR A 115 7.82 9.37 -10.64
CA TYR A 115 8.85 8.43 -11.06
C TYR A 115 8.41 6.98 -10.82
N LEU A 116 7.86 6.67 -9.64
CA LEU A 116 7.33 5.35 -9.32
C LEU A 116 6.26 4.92 -10.32
N LEU A 117 5.27 5.76 -10.58
CA LEU A 117 4.19 5.44 -11.51
C LEU A 117 4.71 5.20 -12.93
N SER A 118 5.65 6.05 -13.38
CA SER A 118 6.28 5.91 -14.69
C SER A 118 7.06 4.61 -14.83
N GLU A 119 7.84 4.23 -13.81
CA GLU A 119 8.56 2.96 -13.78
C GLU A 119 7.61 1.78 -13.71
N PHE A 120 6.52 1.89 -12.96
CA PHE A 120 5.51 0.86 -12.87
C PHE A 120 4.86 0.60 -14.24
N ASP A 121 4.36 1.64 -14.89
CA ASP A 121 3.67 1.54 -16.17
C ASP A 121 4.60 1.09 -17.31
N SER A 122 5.83 1.61 -17.33
CA SER A 122 6.72 1.45 -18.50
C SER A 122 7.60 0.20 -18.41
N ASN A 123 7.96 -0.23 -17.19
CA ASN A 123 8.98 -1.25 -16.98
C ASN A 123 8.44 -2.41 -16.14
N ILE A 124 7.90 -2.15 -14.94
CA ILE A 124 7.55 -3.21 -13.99
C ILE A 124 6.35 -4.01 -14.48
N TYR A 125 5.23 -3.35 -14.80
CA TYR A 125 4.02 -4.03 -15.24
C TYR A 125 4.25 -4.85 -16.52
N PRO A 126 4.86 -4.31 -17.61
CA PRO A 126 5.16 -5.10 -18.80
C PRO A 126 6.08 -6.29 -18.52
N THR A 127 7.15 -6.10 -17.73
CA THR A 127 8.09 -7.19 -17.41
C THR A 127 7.42 -8.27 -16.56
N ASN A 128 6.61 -7.88 -15.59
CA ASN A 128 5.91 -8.83 -14.72
C ASN A 128 4.88 -9.64 -15.52
N THR A 129 4.06 -8.95 -16.33
CA THR A 129 3.01 -9.59 -17.12
C THR A 129 3.54 -10.43 -18.27
N GLU A 130 4.72 -10.13 -18.81
CA GLU A 130 5.40 -10.99 -19.78
C GLU A 130 5.73 -12.37 -19.20
N ILE A 131 6.11 -12.44 -17.92
CA ILE A 131 6.54 -13.69 -17.27
C ILE A 131 5.37 -14.40 -16.61
N PHE A 132 4.50 -13.66 -15.92
CA PHE A 132 3.47 -14.21 -15.03
C PHE A 132 2.05 -14.09 -15.57
N GLY A 133 1.87 -13.39 -16.70
CA GLY A 133 0.57 -13.07 -17.27
C GLY A 133 -0.06 -11.83 -16.64
N GLU A 134 -1.15 -11.37 -17.24
CA GLU A 134 -1.88 -10.21 -16.74
C GLU A 134 -2.68 -10.55 -15.48
N PRO A 135 -2.84 -9.59 -14.55
CA PRO A 135 -3.75 -9.77 -13.43
C PRO A 135 -5.18 -9.96 -13.92
N LEU A 136 -6.00 -10.58 -13.08
CA LEU A 136 -7.44 -10.69 -13.35
C LEU A 136 -8.07 -9.30 -13.31
N GLY A 137 -9.06 -9.08 -14.18
CA GLY A 137 -9.85 -7.85 -14.16
C GLY A 137 -10.68 -7.76 -12.88
N ARG A 138 -10.59 -6.64 -12.17
CA ARG A 138 -11.32 -6.36 -10.92
C ARG A 138 -11.95 -4.96 -10.97
N GLY A 139 -13.24 -4.89 -10.64
CA GLY A 139 -14.05 -3.67 -10.81
C GLY A 139 -14.03 -3.11 -12.24
N ASP A 140 -14.39 -1.83 -12.38
CA ASP A 140 -14.45 -1.09 -13.64
C ASP A 140 -13.05 -0.64 -14.13
N GLU A 141 -12.04 -0.72 -13.27
CA GLU A 141 -10.64 -0.42 -13.60
C GLU A 141 -9.93 -1.58 -14.30
N GLY A 142 -10.56 -2.76 -14.31
CA GLY A 142 -10.03 -3.95 -14.97
C GLY A 142 -8.70 -4.39 -14.35
N GLN A 143 -7.62 -4.32 -15.13
CA GLN A 143 -6.33 -4.92 -14.79
C GLN A 143 -5.37 -3.94 -14.11
N LYS A 144 -5.84 -2.73 -13.78
CA LYS A 144 -5.02 -1.76 -13.05
C LYS A 144 -4.68 -2.28 -11.66
N VAL A 145 -3.53 -1.84 -11.16
CA VAL A 145 -2.99 -2.16 -9.84
C VAL A 145 -2.93 -0.90 -9.00
N TRP A 146 -3.54 -0.94 -7.83
CA TRP A 146 -3.43 0.09 -6.81
C TRP A 146 -2.11 -0.09 -6.07
N ILE A 147 -1.42 1.03 -5.90
CA ILE A 147 -0.16 1.15 -5.19
C ILE A 147 -0.44 1.98 -3.96
N LEU A 148 -0.64 1.29 -2.83
CA LEU A 148 -1.03 1.89 -1.56
C LEU A 148 0.24 2.20 -0.79
N ILE A 149 0.51 3.48 -0.57
CA ILE A 149 1.71 3.95 0.15
C ILE A 149 1.27 4.45 1.53
N HIS A 150 1.85 3.87 2.58
CA HIS A 150 1.54 4.21 3.97
C HIS A 150 2.65 3.74 4.90
N ASN A 151 2.60 4.16 6.17
CA ASN A 151 3.46 3.60 7.20
C ASN A 151 3.01 2.15 7.52
N ILE A 152 3.77 1.13 7.10
CA ILE A 152 3.45 -0.27 7.38
C ILE A 152 3.84 -0.57 8.83
N ARG A 153 2.84 -0.98 9.60
CA ARG A 153 3.00 -1.28 11.03
C ARG A 153 3.58 -2.67 11.23
N GLY A 154 4.89 -2.80 11.07
CA GLY A 154 5.67 -3.97 11.47
C GLY A 154 6.24 -3.83 12.89
N ASP A 155 7.07 -4.78 13.31
CA ASP A 155 7.79 -4.65 14.58
C ASP A 155 8.64 -3.37 14.65
N SER A 156 9.33 -3.05 13.56
CA SER A 156 10.17 -1.85 13.45
C SER A 156 9.37 -0.55 13.52
N TYR A 157 8.06 -0.57 13.29
CA TYR A 157 7.22 0.63 13.42
C TYR A 157 7.05 1.04 14.89
N TYR A 158 6.99 0.06 15.79
CA TYR A 158 6.80 0.28 17.23
C TYR A 158 8.11 0.37 18.02
N ASP A 159 9.17 -0.24 17.50
CA ASP A 159 10.48 -0.31 18.14
C ASP A 159 11.60 -0.14 17.11
N MET A 160 11.80 1.08 16.65
CA MET A 160 12.83 1.41 15.65
C MET A 160 14.27 1.24 16.17
N GLU A 161 14.48 1.16 17.48
CA GLU A 161 15.82 1.03 18.09
C GLU A 161 16.30 -0.43 18.09
N ASN A 162 15.40 -1.38 18.35
CA ASN A 162 15.79 -2.78 18.52
C ASN A 162 15.67 -3.63 17.25
N TYR A 163 15.12 -3.07 16.17
CA TYR A 163 14.93 -3.77 14.90
C TYR A 163 15.85 -3.24 13.80
N THR A 164 16.51 -4.15 13.07
CA THR A 164 17.47 -3.82 12.01
C THR A 164 16.92 -4.03 10.60
N SER A 165 15.62 -4.31 10.49
CA SER A 165 14.92 -4.56 9.24
C SER A 165 13.48 -4.12 9.39
N TYR A 166 12.88 -3.68 8.28
CA TYR A 166 11.48 -3.30 8.19
C TYR A 166 10.80 -4.03 7.04
N ILE A 167 9.48 -3.90 6.96
CA ILE A 167 8.66 -4.45 5.88
C ILE A 167 8.55 -3.36 4.82
N ALA A 168 9.21 -3.52 3.67
CA ALA A 168 9.17 -2.52 2.60
C ALA A 168 7.84 -2.50 1.82
N GLY A 169 7.03 -3.53 1.99
CA GLY A 169 5.78 -3.71 1.25
C GLY A 169 5.23 -5.11 1.41
N TYR A 170 3.96 -5.29 1.08
CA TYR A 170 3.31 -6.60 1.08
C TYR A 170 2.20 -6.69 0.04
N PHE A 171 1.78 -7.93 -0.22
CA PHE A 171 0.63 -8.26 -1.04
C PHE A 171 -0.32 -9.14 -0.24
N SER A 172 -1.62 -8.83 -0.30
CA SER A 172 -2.68 -9.56 0.41
C SER A 172 -3.82 -9.92 -0.55
N ALA A 173 -3.98 -11.21 -0.81
CA ALA A 173 -5.03 -11.69 -1.72
C ALA A 173 -6.44 -11.53 -1.14
N SER A 174 -6.57 -11.50 0.19
CA SER A 174 -7.83 -11.23 0.89
C SER A 174 -8.22 -9.76 0.76
N GLU A 175 -7.28 -8.83 0.92
CA GLU A 175 -7.53 -7.40 0.76
C GLU A 175 -7.96 -7.09 -0.69
N ASP A 176 -7.26 -7.65 -1.68
CA ASP A 176 -7.64 -7.62 -3.11
C ASP A 176 -9.09 -8.07 -3.35
N ALA A 177 -9.48 -9.12 -2.63
CA ALA A 177 -10.79 -9.73 -2.75
C ALA A 177 -11.88 -8.87 -2.09
N GLU A 178 -11.63 -8.35 -0.89
CA GLU A 178 -12.51 -7.46 -0.13
C GLU A 178 -12.78 -6.14 -0.85
N ASN A 179 -11.78 -5.61 -1.56
CA ASN A 179 -11.92 -4.34 -2.27
C ASN A 179 -12.32 -4.51 -3.73
N ASN A 180 -12.33 -5.73 -4.27
CA ASN A 180 -12.50 -6.00 -5.71
C ASN A 180 -11.55 -5.13 -6.56
N LYS A 181 -10.27 -5.11 -6.18
CA LYS A 181 -9.16 -4.37 -6.81
C LYS A 181 -7.88 -5.22 -6.79
N ASN A 182 -6.94 -4.96 -7.69
CA ASN A 182 -5.59 -5.53 -7.58
C ASN A 182 -4.75 -4.53 -6.82
N MET A 183 -4.10 -4.93 -5.74
CA MET A 183 -3.45 -4.01 -4.81
C MET A 183 -2.06 -4.50 -4.41
N MET A 184 -1.17 -3.55 -4.16
CA MET A 184 0.10 -3.78 -3.49
C MET A 184 0.39 -2.64 -2.52
N HIS A 185 1.03 -2.96 -1.40
CA HIS A 185 1.36 -2.03 -0.34
C HIS A 185 2.86 -1.74 -0.38
N ILE A 186 3.22 -0.47 -0.24
CA ILE A 186 4.60 0.01 -0.15
C ILE A 186 4.74 0.87 1.09
N ASP A 187 5.81 0.63 1.84
CA ASP A 187 6.11 1.41 3.03
C ASP A 187 6.65 2.80 2.67
N SER A 188 6.26 3.83 3.43
CA SER A 188 6.75 5.20 3.26
C SER A 188 8.20 5.41 3.72
N TYR A 189 8.82 4.43 4.37
CA TYR A 189 10.14 4.51 4.97
C TYR A 189 11.24 4.83 3.94
N ASP A 190 12.01 5.90 4.21
CA ASP A 190 13.32 6.21 3.58
C ASP A 190 13.30 6.42 2.06
N TRP A 191 12.27 7.12 1.60
CA TRP A 191 12.24 7.71 0.26
C TRP A 191 13.06 8.99 0.23
N GLU A 192 12.91 9.83 1.25
CA GLU A 192 13.75 10.99 1.56
C GLU A 192 13.82 11.18 3.09
N GLN A 193 15.01 11.45 3.65
CA GLN A 193 15.20 11.57 5.10
C GLN A 193 15.24 13.04 5.54
N TYR A 194 14.34 13.42 6.45
CA TYR A 194 14.39 14.68 7.20
C TYR A 194 14.16 14.44 8.71
N CYS A 195 14.60 15.39 9.55
CA CYS A 195 14.46 15.41 11.00
C CYS A 195 13.79 16.70 11.47
#